data_AF-A0A535JTA3-F1
#
_entry.id   AF-A0A535JTA3-F1
#
_cell.length_a   1.000
_cell.length_b   1.000
_cell.length_c   1.000
_cell.angle_alpha   90.00
_cell.angle_beta   90.00
_cell.angle_gamma   90.00
#
_symmetry.space_group_name_H-M   'P 1'
#
loop_
_entity.id
_entity.type
_entity.pdbx_description
1 polymer ?
#
loop_
_entity_poly.entity_id
_entity_poly.type
_entity_poly.pdbx_seq_one_letter_code
_entity_poly.pdbx_strand_id
1 'polypeptide(L)'
;MTREDFRRELGDAFDSISGSPDPALSDRVRSALVEAPERRGPVWIAALAAAVIAVILVGVLLVGNPLNRGPLVPGGGGSPTPSASPAPAPSPSPSPTPVVQYICGASSSFTGTNPPLSAFVSDVRTGAHSDTGYDRVTIEFKNGQPESIELRPQTDTKFMTDPRGDTVTLAGKVGLKVVIHSADAHTSYSGSKDIKTGAGFTALREVRELGDFEGYVTFGLGLSGTGCYHASILTNPTRLVIDIQTS
;
A
#
# COMPACT_ATOMS: atom_id res chain seq x y z
N MET A 1 54.24 13.02 22.41
CA MET A 1 53.43 12.18 21.52
C MET A 1 53.21 12.96 20.24
N THR A 2 53.67 12.44 19.11
CA THR A 2 53.56 13.05 17.79
C THR A 2 52.26 12.60 17.10
N ARG A 3 51.92 13.28 16.00
CA ARG A 3 50.78 12.89 15.13
C ARG A 3 51.02 11.56 14.39
N GLU A 4 52.24 11.05 14.42
CA GLU A 4 52.63 9.78 13.78
C GLU A 4 52.53 8.62 14.77
N ASP A 5 52.95 8.82 16.03
CA ASP A 5 52.80 7.84 17.12
C ASP A 5 51.33 7.43 17.27
N PHE A 6 50.44 8.43 17.42
CA PHE A 6 49.00 8.24 17.60
C PHE A 6 48.32 7.56 16.39
N ARG A 7 48.91 7.69 15.19
CA ARG A 7 48.40 7.00 13.98
C ARG A 7 48.79 5.53 13.92
N ARG A 8 49.95 5.15 14.50
CA ARG A 8 50.35 3.74 14.62
C ARG A 8 49.53 3.05 15.70
N GLU A 9 49.43 3.67 16.87
CA GLU A 9 48.65 3.18 18.01
C GLU A 9 47.17 2.93 17.65
N LEU A 10 46.55 3.81 16.84
CA LEU A 10 45.20 3.58 16.31
C LEU A 10 45.11 2.43 15.30
N GLY A 11 46.16 2.19 14.50
CA GLY A 11 46.21 1.06 13.57
C GLY A 11 46.35 -0.27 14.32
N ASP A 12 47.35 -0.35 15.21
CA ASP A 12 47.62 -1.52 16.05
C ASP A 12 46.39 -1.88 16.91
N ALA A 13 45.68 -0.88 17.44
CA ALA A 13 44.43 -1.08 18.17
C ALA A 13 43.31 -1.64 17.26
N PHE A 14 43.17 -1.15 16.02
CA PHE A 14 42.13 -1.60 15.10
C PHE A 14 42.36 -3.04 14.62
N ASP A 15 43.61 -3.42 14.34
CA ASP A 15 43.98 -4.79 14.00
C ASP A 15 43.80 -5.74 15.21
N SER A 16 44.06 -5.26 16.43
CA SER A 16 43.82 -6.05 17.66
C SER A 16 42.34 -6.34 17.94
N ILE A 17 41.43 -5.48 17.48
CA ILE A 17 39.98 -5.60 17.70
C ILE A 17 39.28 -6.37 16.55
N SER A 18 39.74 -6.18 15.31
CA SER A 18 39.13 -6.80 14.13
C SER A 18 39.45 -8.30 14.00
N GLY A 19 40.64 -8.72 14.44
CA GLY A 19 41.08 -10.11 14.43
C GLY A 19 41.46 -10.63 13.03
N SER A 20 42.26 -11.69 12.98
CA SER A 20 42.69 -12.30 11.72
C SER A 20 41.49 -12.84 10.94
N PRO A 21 41.27 -12.43 9.66
CA PRO A 21 40.16 -12.93 8.87
C PRO A 21 40.30 -14.44 8.62
N ASP A 22 39.20 -15.19 8.83
CA ASP A 22 39.17 -16.64 8.72
C ASP A 22 39.55 -17.10 7.29
N PRO A 23 40.67 -17.84 7.10
CA PRO A 23 41.09 -18.29 5.77
C PRO A 23 40.09 -19.24 5.12
N ALA A 24 39.30 -19.99 5.91
CA ALA A 24 38.28 -20.91 5.39
C ALA A 24 37.05 -20.17 4.82
N LEU A 25 36.89 -18.87 5.07
CA LEU A 25 35.77 -18.08 4.56
C LEU A 25 35.81 -17.97 3.02
N SER A 26 37.01 -17.84 2.44
CA SER A 26 37.20 -17.82 0.98
C SER A 26 36.76 -19.13 0.32
N ASP A 27 37.09 -20.27 0.92
CA ASP A 27 36.73 -21.58 0.37
C ASP A 27 35.27 -21.94 0.66
N ARG A 28 34.67 -21.47 1.77
CA ARG A 28 33.21 -21.53 1.98
C ARG A 28 32.44 -20.78 0.90
N VAL A 29 32.87 -19.57 0.53
CA VAL A 29 32.24 -18.79 -0.55
C VAL A 29 32.40 -19.49 -1.91
N ARG A 30 33.55 -20.12 -2.17
CA ARG A 30 33.74 -20.96 -3.38
C ARG A 30 32.81 -22.17 -3.40
N SER A 31 32.71 -22.92 -2.30
CA SER A 31 31.80 -24.07 -2.20
C SER A 31 30.34 -23.66 -2.44
N ALA A 32 29.89 -22.57 -1.83
CA ALA A 32 28.53 -22.04 -2.01
C ALA A 32 28.24 -21.53 -3.44
N LEU A 33 29.27 -21.22 -4.24
CA LEU A 33 29.15 -20.89 -5.67
C LEU A 33 29.27 -22.12 -6.59
N VAL A 34 29.81 -23.24 -6.09
CA VAL A 34 29.89 -24.52 -6.81
C VAL A 34 28.61 -25.35 -6.60
N GLU A 35 27.95 -25.23 -5.45
CA GLU A 35 26.58 -25.75 -5.23
C GLU A 35 25.51 -24.90 -5.93
N ALA A 36 25.63 -24.76 -7.25
CA ALA A 36 24.51 -24.33 -8.08
C ALA A 36 23.37 -25.36 -7.93
N PRO A 37 22.18 -24.96 -7.45
CA PRO A 37 21.09 -25.91 -7.25
C PRO A 37 20.70 -26.53 -8.59
N GLU A 38 20.59 -27.86 -8.64
CA GLU A 38 20.36 -28.59 -9.89
C GLU A 38 19.21 -27.97 -10.69
N ARG A 39 19.48 -27.71 -11.97
CA ARG A 39 18.56 -27.05 -12.91
C ARG A 39 17.42 -28.00 -13.31
N ARG A 40 16.52 -28.27 -12.35
CA ARG A 40 15.37 -29.19 -12.47
C ARG A 40 14.66 -28.95 -13.80
N GLY A 41 14.66 -29.99 -14.65
CA GLY A 41 14.24 -29.89 -16.04
C GLY A 41 12.76 -29.53 -16.21
N PRO A 42 12.34 -29.14 -17.44
CA PRO A 42 10.99 -28.64 -17.73
C PRO A 42 9.85 -29.63 -17.44
N VAL A 43 10.17 -30.90 -17.14
CA VAL A 43 9.23 -31.98 -16.85
C VAL A 43 8.27 -31.66 -15.69
N TRP A 44 8.70 -30.88 -14.70
CA TRP A 44 7.81 -30.53 -13.56
C TRP A 44 6.65 -29.60 -13.96
N ILE A 45 6.79 -28.82 -15.04
CA ILE A 45 5.73 -27.95 -15.57
C ILE A 45 4.65 -28.80 -16.24
N ALA A 46 5.04 -29.85 -16.98
CA ALA A 46 4.11 -30.77 -17.62
C ALA A 46 3.24 -31.54 -16.62
N ALA A 47 3.83 -31.95 -15.47
CA ALA A 47 3.10 -32.63 -14.41
C ALA A 47 2.00 -31.74 -13.78
N LEU A 48 2.32 -30.46 -13.52
CA LEU A 48 1.35 -29.49 -12.99
C LEU A 48 0.24 -29.16 -14.01
N ALA A 49 0.59 -29.00 -15.29
CA ALA A 49 -0.39 -28.76 -16.35
C ALA A 49 -1.41 -29.91 -16.51
N ALA A 50 -0.93 -31.16 -16.46
CA ALA A 50 -1.80 -32.34 -16.55
C ALA A 50 -2.80 -32.43 -15.38
N ALA A 51 -2.37 -32.10 -14.15
CA ALA A 51 -3.24 -32.10 -12.98
C ALA A 51 -4.38 -31.07 -13.07
N VAL A 52 -4.10 -29.86 -13.57
CA VAL A 52 -5.10 -28.81 -13.75
C VAL A 52 -6.16 -29.19 -14.80
N ILE A 53 -5.75 -29.81 -15.91
CA ILE A 53 -6.67 -30.26 -16.97
C ILE A 53 -7.65 -31.33 -16.44
N ALA A 54 -7.18 -32.28 -15.64
CA ALA A 54 -8.02 -33.31 -15.03
C ALA A 54 -9.13 -32.74 -14.13
N VAL A 55 -8.82 -31.73 -13.31
CA VAL A 55 -9.80 -31.09 -12.42
C VAL A 55 -10.89 -30.34 -13.22
N ILE A 56 -10.51 -29.65 -14.30
CA ILE A 56 -11.45 -28.91 -15.16
C ILE A 56 -12.45 -29.86 -15.84
N LEU A 57 -11.99 -31.00 -16.35
CA LEU A 57 -12.86 -31.98 -17.02
C LEU A 57 -13.90 -32.61 -16.09
N VAL A 58 -13.57 -32.83 -14.81
CA VAL A 58 -14.55 -33.32 -13.81
C VAL A 58 -15.56 -32.23 -13.44
N GLY A 59 -15.13 -30.97 -13.32
CA GLY A 59 -16.02 -29.84 -12.98
C GLY A 59 -17.08 -29.54 -14.04
N VAL A 60 -16.74 -29.66 -15.33
CA VAL A 60 -17.67 -29.38 -16.44
C VAL A 60 -18.79 -30.43 -16.54
N LEU A 61 -18.58 -31.66 -16.08
CA LEU A 61 -19.51 -32.79 -16.25
C LEU A 61 -20.65 -32.82 -15.22
N LEU A 62 -20.69 -31.86 -14.27
CA LEU A 62 -21.64 -31.85 -13.14
C LEU A 62 -22.71 -30.75 -13.17
N VAL A 63 -22.73 -29.89 -14.21
CA VAL A 63 -23.69 -28.77 -14.35
C VAL A 63 -24.60 -28.91 -15.58
N GLY A 64 -24.37 -29.92 -16.43
CA GLY A 64 -24.93 -29.97 -17.80
C GLY A 64 -25.64 -31.25 -18.20
N ASN A 65 -26.70 -31.68 -17.51
CA ASN A 65 -27.71 -32.58 -18.13
C ASN A 65 -29.13 -32.44 -17.55
N PRO A 66 -30.09 -31.82 -18.26
CA PRO A 66 -31.49 -31.82 -17.88
C PRO A 66 -32.23 -33.02 -18.48
N LEU A 67 -32.89 -33.85 -17.66
CA LEU A 67 -34.02 -34.70 -18.09
C LEU A 67 -34.67 -35.46 -16.90
N ASN A 68 -35.92 -35.15 -16.57
CA ASN A 68 -36.89 -36.15 -16.11
C ASN A 68 -38.32 -35.70 -16.47
N ARG A 69 -39.27 -36.63 -16.67
CA ARG A 69 -40.58 -36.36 -17.32
C ARG A 69 -41.79 -36.87 -16.53
N GLY A 70 -42.69 -35.94 -16.16
CA GLY A 70 -44.13 -36.19 -15.96
C GLY A 70 -44.54 -37.10 -14.78
N PRO A 71 -45.83 -37.51 -14.67
CA PRO A 71 -46.95 -37.26 -15.60
C PRO A 71 -48.09 -36.36 -15.02
N LEU A 72 -49.27 -36.39 -15.65
CA LEU A 72 -50.43 -35.50 -15.46
C LEU A 72 -51.46 -36.02 -14.42
N VAL A 73 -52.13 -35.11 -13.73
CA VAL A 73 -53.50 -35.28 -13.16
C VAL A 73 -54.26 -33.94 -13.24
N PRO A 74 -55.55 -33.89 -13.65
CA PRO A 74 -56.34 -32.65 -13.73
C PRO A 74 -57.35 -32.49 -12.56
N GLY A 75 -57.75 -31.24 -12.26
CA GLY A 75 -58.99 -30.96 -11.52
C GLY A 75 -58.98 -29.71 -10.62
N GLY A 76 -60.15 -29.10 -10.45
CA GLY A 76 -60.42 -28.06 -9.44
C GLY A 76 -60.15 -26.62 -9.88
N GLY A 77 -61.19 -25.77 -9.84
CA GLY A 77 -61.07 -24.31 -10.03
C GLY A 77 -61.26 -23.54 -8.71
N GLY A 78 -60.74 -22.32 -8.63
CA GLY A 78 -60.89 -21.45 -7.46
C GLY A 78 -60.44 -20.00 -7.72
N SER A 79 -61.28 -19.05 -7.29
CA SER A 79 -61.13 -17.58 -7.27
C SER A 79 -61.88 -17.09 -6.02
N PRO A 80 -61.63 -15.91 -5.40
CA PRO A 80 -60.76 -14.77 -5.75
C PRO A 80 -59.48 -14.75 -4.86
N THR A 81 -58.79 -13.68 -4.42
CA THR A 81 -59.06 -12.22 -4.30
C THR A 81 -57.75 -11.42 -4.19
N PRO A 82 -57.63 -10.19 -4.75
CA PRO A 82 -56.49 -9.30 -4.48
C PRO A 82 -56.55 -8.69 -3.07
N SER A 83 -55.38 -8.51 -2.44
CA SER A 83 -55.23 -7.81 -1.15
C SER A 83 -54.47 -6.48 -1.32
N ALA A 84 -54.72 -5.51 -0.45
CA ALA A 84 -54.30 -4.12 -0.62
C ALA A 84 -52.85 -3.84 -0.14
N SER A 85 -52.20 -2.86 -0.78
CA SER A 85 -50.85 -2.38 -0.42
C SER A 85 -50.91 -1.17 0.53
N PRO A 86 -50.07 -1.08 1.58
CA PRO A 86 -50.02 0.08 2.48
C PRO A 86 -49.31 1.28 1.85
N ALA A 87 -49.67 2.49 2.32
CA ALA A 87 -49.11 3.75 1.83
C ALA A 87 -47.76 4.12 2.47
N PRO A 88 -46.87 4.85 1.77
CA PRO A 88 -45.57 5.27 2.29
C PRO A 88 -45.65 6.43 3.30
N ALA A 89 -44.74 6.43 4.27
CA ALA A 89 -44.56 7.50 5.25
C ALA A 89 -43.72 8.68 4.69
N PRO A 90 -43.84 9.89 5.25
CA PRO A 90 -43.08 11.06 4.77
C PRO A 90 -41.57 10.93 5.04
N SER A 91 -40.77 11.32 4.06
CA SER A 91 -39.30 11.29 4.13
C SER A 91 -38.74 12.42 5.02
N PRO A 92 -37.66 12.17 5.80
CA PRO A 92 -36.98 13.23 6.55
C PRO A 92 -36.30 14.25 5.63
N SER A 93 -36.22 15.50 6.10
CA SER A 93 -35.50 16.60 5.43
C SER A 93 -33.98 16.42 5.58
N PRO A 94 -33.16 16.71 4.55
CA PRO A 94 -31.72 16.55 4.63
C PRO A 94 -31.06 17.61 5.54
N SER A 95 -30.25 17.15 6.49
CA SER A 95 -29.29 18.01 7.20
C SER A 95 -28.21 18.54 6.24
N PRO A 96 -27.64 19.73 6.46
CA PRO A 96 -26.57 20.26 5.62
C PRO A 96 -25.32 19.36 5.70
N THR A 97 -24.79 18.97 4.55
CA THR A 97 -23.52 18.23 4.45
C THR A 97 -22.34 19.13 4.83
N PRO A 98 -21.33 18.62 5.56
CA PRO A 98 -20.13 19.38 5.89
C PRO A 98 -19.30 19.64 4.63
N VAL A 99 -18.90 20.89 4.41
CA VAL A 99 -18.12 21.30 3.23
C VAL A 99 -16.64 21.02 3.47
N VAL A 100 -16.09 20.03 2.78
CA VAL A 100 -14.66 19.68 2.81
C VAL A 100 -13.83 20.88 2.35
N GLN A 101 -12.89 21.32 3.20
CA GLN A 101 -11.97 22.42 2.89
C GLN A 101 -10.62 21.86 2.43
N TYR A 102 -10.21 22.25 1.22
CA TYR A 102 -8.89 21.95 0.67
C TYR A 102 -7.92 23.10 0.97
N ILE A 103 -6.67 22.77 1.33
CA ILE A 103 -5.57 23.72 1.51
C ILE A 103 -4.55 23.56 0.39
N CYS A 104 -4.01 24.68 -0.10
CA CYS A 104 -3.07 24.71 -1.22
C CYS A 104 -1.74 25.34 -0.75
N GLY A 105 -0.62 24.65 -0.93
CA GLY A 105 0.72 25.15 -0.59
C GLY A 105 1.04 25.28 0.91
N ALA A 106 0.05 25.21 1.80
CA ALA A 106 0.24 25.13 3.24
C ALA A 106 0.49 23.68 3.70
N SER A 107 1.33 23.50 4.72
CA SER A 107 1.54 22.21 5.39
C SER A 107 0.46 21.94 6.45
N SER A 108 0.25 20.67 6.80
CA SER A 108 -0.66 20.25 7.87
C SER A 108 -0.06 19.10 8.69
N SER A 109 -0.36 19.04 9.98
CA SER A 109 0.09 17.97 10.86
C SER A 109 -1.03 17.34 11.68
N PHE A 110 -0.85 16.06 12.04
CA PHE A 110 -1.68 15.32 12.98
C PHE A 110 -0.81 14.77 14.09
N THR A 111 -1.33 14.72 15.33
CA THR A 111 -0.68 14.11 16.48
C THR A 111 -1.52 12.95 16.99
N GLY A 112 -0.89 11.83 17.37
CA GLY A 112 -1.57 10.67 17.94
C GLY A 112 -1.94 10.88 19.40
N THR A 113 -3.21 10.67 19.75
CA THR A 113 -3.64 10.59 21.16
C THR A 113 -3.40 9.18 21.66
N ASN A 114 -2.36 8.98 22.47
CA ASN A 114 -1.85 7.66 22.91
C ASN A 114 -1.37 6.76 21.73
N PRO A 115 -0.27 7.14 21.04
CA PRO A 115 0.28 6.37 19.93
C PRO A 115 0.99 5.09 20.42
N PRO A 116 1.12 4.05 19.57
CA PRO A 116 2.03 2.93 19.83
C PRO A 116 3.50 3.35 19.64
N LEU A 117 4.43 2.56 20.17
CA LEU A 117 5.88 2.79 20.03
C LEU A 117 6.36 2.77 18.57
N SER A 118 5.72 1.97 17.72
CA SER A 118 5.73 2.09 16.27
C SER A 118 4.33 1.79 15.74
N ALA A 119 3.79 2.66 14.89
CA ALA A 119 2.59 2.39 14.11
C ALA A 119 2.96 1.64 12.82
N PHE A 120 2.51 0.40 12.69
CA PHE A 120 2.79 -0.41 11.51
C PHE A 120 1.86 -0.01 10.37
N VAL A 121 2.41 0.46 9.25
CA VAL A 121 1.65 0.56 8.00
C VAL A 121 1.17 -0.85 7.61
N SER A 122 -0.12 -1.02 7.35
CA SER A 122 -0.72 -2.27 6.85
C SER A 122 -1.00 -2.24 5.36
N ASP A 123 -1.40 -1.08 4.82
CA ASP A 123 -1.78 -0.94 3.42
C ASP A 123 -1.60 0.51 2.92
N VAL A 124 -1.34 0.67 1.63
CA VAL A 124 -1.25 1.96 0.93
C VAL A 124 -2.04 1.85 -0.37
N ARG A 125 -3.19 2.54 -0.41
CA ARG A 125 -4.18 2.43 -1.49
C ARG A 125 -4.42 3.77 -2.17
N THR A 126 -4.71 3.72 -3.47
CA THR A 126 -5.07 4.89 -4.29
C THR A 126 -6.43 4.68 -4.95
N GLY A 127 -7.33 5.67 -4.94
CA GLY A 127 -8.62 5.62 -5.63
C GLY A 127 -8.97 6.94 -6.31
N ALA A 128 -9.51 6.89 -7.52
CA ALA A 128 -9.97 8.08 -8.24
C ALA A 128 -11.46 8.32 -7.96
N HIS A 129 -11.83 9.56 -7.63
CA HIS A 129 -13.19 10.00 -7.33
C HIS A 129 -13.59 11.17 -8.25
N SER A 130 -13.57 10.89 -9.56
CA SER A 130 -13.85 11.87 -10.63
C SER A 130 -15.29 12.38 -10.67
N ASP A 131 -16.20 11.70 -9.98
CA ASP A 131 -17.60 12.11 -9.75
C ASP A 131 -17.73 13.23 -8.69
N THR A 132 -16.77 13.30 -7.76
CA THR A 132 -16.79 14.17 -6.59
C THR A 132 -15.55 15.08 -6.47
N GLY A 133 -14.65 15.06 -7.46
CA GLY A 133 -13.63 16.08 -7.68
C GLY A 133 -12.30 15.86 -6.96
N TYR A 134 -11.92 14.62 -6.65
CA TYR A 134 -10.63 14.32 -6.01
C TYR A 134 -10.03 12.97 -6.41
N ASP A 135 -8.72 12.84 -6.20
CA ASP A 135 -8.03 11.54 -6.12
C ASP A 135 -7.62 11.31 -4.66
N ARG A 136 -7.83 10.10 -4.15
CA ARG A 136 -7.58 9.72 -2.76
C ARG A 136 -6.35 8.83 -2.63
N VAL A 137 -5.48 9.16 -1.68
CA VAL A 137 -4.49 8.25 -1.08
C VAL A 137 -4.98 7.85 0.31
N THR A 138 -4.77 6.59 0.68
CA THR A 138 -5.09 6.07 2.02
C THR A 138 -3.91 5.23 2.52
N ILE A 139 -3.32 5.64 3.64
CA ILE A 139 -2.30 4.88 4.36
C ILE A 139 -2.99 4.32 5.61
N GLU A 140 -3.08 3.00 5.71
CA GLU A 140 -3.71 2.30 6.82
C GLU A 140 -2.66 1.85 7.84
N PHE A 141 -3.03 1.92 9.14
CA PHE A 141 -2.17 1.54 10.25
C PHE A 141 -2.83 0.43 11.07
N LYS A 142 -2.06 -0.64 11.32
CA LYS A 142 -2.55 -1.91 11.89
C LYS A 142 -2.89 -1.85 13.37
N ASN A 143 -2.18 -1.01 14.13
CA ASN A 143 -2.10 -1.09 15.60
C ASN A 143 -2.34 0.25 16.34
N GLY A 144 -2.56 1.35 15.62
CA GLY A 144 -2.81 2.67 16.22
C GLY A 144 -2.57 3.80 15.25
N GLN A 145 -2.78 5.05 15.69
CA GLN A 145 -2.31 6.21 14.94
C GLN A 145 -0.83 6.46 15.33
N PRO A 146 0.08 6.73 14.39
CA PRO A 146 1.45 7.19 14.69
C PRO A 146 1.46 8.46 15.56
N GLU A 147 2.60 8.69 16.23
CA GLU A 147 2.80 9.83 17.13
C GLU A 147 2.62 11.17 16.40
N SER A 148 3.21 11.32 15.22
CA SER A 148 2.95 12.47 14.37
C SER A 148 2.97 12.11 12.88
N ILE A 149 2.17 12.86 12.13
CA ILE A 149 2.13 12.85 10.66
C ILE A 149 2.27 14.30 10.23
N GLU A 150 3.16 14.57 9.28
CA GLU A 150 3.27 15.86 8.60
C GLU A 150 3.06 15.68 7.10
N LEU A 151 2.28 16.59 6.50
CA LEU A 151 2.13 16.73 5.06
C LEU A 151 2.71 18.08 4.66
N ARG A 152 3.75 18.07 3.82
CA ARG A 152 4.56 19.23 3.43
C ARG A 152 4.57 19.38 1.90
N PRO A 153 3.83 20.34 1.32
CA PRO A 153 3.86 20.60 -0.13
C PRO A 153 5.26 20.88 -0.67
N GLN A 154 5.56 20.41 -1.87
CA GLN A 154 6.83 20.58 -2.57
C GLN A 154 6.59 21.26 -3.92
N THR A 155 7.47 22.20 -4.31
CA THR A 155 7.33 22.98 -5.54
C THR A 155 7.69 22.22 -6.83
N ASP A 156 8.36 21.06 -6.72
CA ASP A 156 8.57 20.13 -7.82
C ASP A 156 8.33 18.67 -7.35
N THR A 157 8.65 17.68 -8.19
CA THR A 157 8.55 16.25 -7.85
C THR A 157 9.87 15.58 -7.50
N LYS A 158 10.91 16.33 -7.10
CA LYS A 158 12.20 15.79 -6.69
C LYS A 158 12.26 15.63 -5.17
N PHE A 159 12.59 14.42 -4.73
CA PHE A 159 12.65 14.09 -3.32
C PHE A 159 13.95 13.35 -3.01
N MET A 160 14.57 13.71 -1.89
CA MET A 160 15.65 12.93 -1.29
C MET A 160 15.06 11.68 -0.61
N THR A 161 15.69 10.54 -0.83
CA THR A 161 15.36 9.24 -0.21
C THR A 161 16.31 8.91 0.94
N ASP A 162 15.75 8.34 1.99
CA ASP A 162 16.44 8.03 3.24
C ASP A 162 16.83 6.54 3.27
N PRO A 163 17.94 6.14 3.93
CA PRO A 163 18.93 6.97 4.59
C PRO A 163 20.09 7.45 3.68
N ARG A 164 20.08 7.08 2.38
CA ARG A 164 21.25 7.28 1.50
C ARG A 164 21.45 8.70 0.98
N GLY A 165 20.41 9.53 0.97
CA GLY A 165 20.46 10.87 0.38
C GLY A 165 20.33 10.89 -1.16
N ASP A 166 20.10 9.74 -1.80
CA ASP A 166 19.84 9.64 -3.24
C ASP A 166 18.60 10.49 -3.61
N THR A 167 18.58 11.08 -4.81
CA THR A 167 17.43 11.88 -5.29
C THR A 167 16.60 11.10 -6.31
N VAL A 168 15.31 10.96 -6.05
CA VAL A 168 14.31 10.42 -7.00
C VAL A 168 13.44 11.53 -7.55
N THR A 169 12.95 11.35 -8.77
CA THR A 169 11.95 12.25 -9.39
C THR A 169 10.68 11.45 -9.65
N LEU A 170 9.57 11.87 -9.05
CA LEU A 170 8.25 11.25 -9.21
C LEU A 170 7.55 11.80 -10.46
N ALA A 171 6.61 11.04 -11.02
CA ALA A 171 5.71 11.52 -12.06
C ALA A 171 4.82 12.66 -11.53
N GLY A 172 4.71 13.76 -12.28
CA GLY A 172 3.90 14.93 -11.90
C GLY A 172 4.54 16.26 -12.29
N LYS A 173 4.21 17.30 -11.53
CA LYS A 173 4.75 18.68 -11.64
C LYS A 173 5.07 19.30 -10.28
N VAL A 174 4.25 19.03 -9.28
CA VAL A 174 4.44 19.43 -7.88
C VAL A 174 4.30 18.20 -6.98
N GLY A 175 4.78 18.29 -5.74
CA GLY A 175 4.81 17.16 -4.82
C GLY A 175 4.10 17.43 -3.49
N LEU A 176 3.86 16.36 -2.74
CA LEU A 176 3.49 16.42 -1.32
C LEU A 176 4.34 15.38 -0.57
N LYS A 177 5.23 15.82 0.33
CA LYS A 177 6.00 14.92 1.20
C LYS A 177 5.14 14.60 2.42
N VAL A 178 4.85 13.33 2.64
CA VAL A 178 4.21 12.81 3.85
C VAL A 178 5.31 12.19 4.70
N VAL A 179 5.48 12.68 5.93
CA VAL A 179 6.43 12.16 6.92
C VAL A 179 5.64 11.65 8.10
N ILE A 180 5.95 10.43 8.55
CA ILE A 180 5.25 9.74 9.64
C ILE A 180 6.30 9.35 10.69
N HIS A 181 6.15 9.81 11.92
CA HIS A 181 7.06 9.52 13.03
C HIS A 181 6.49 8.47 13.99
N SER A 182 7.39 7.71 14.63
CA SER A 182 7.07 6.54 15.45
C SER A 182 6.23 5.54 14.64
N ALA A 183 6.75 5.13 13.49
CA ALA A 183 6.14 4.21 12.53
C ALA A 183 7.16 3.37 11.75
N ASP A 184 6.70 2.27 11.16
CA ASP A 184 7.45 1.50 10.16
C ASP A 184 6.56 0.91 9.05
N ALA A 185 7.16 0.64 7.90
CA ALA A 185 6.51 0.11 6.70
C ALA A 185 7.07 -1.25 6.24
N HIS A 186 7.87 -1.92 7.08
CA HIS A 186 8.45 -3.23 6.81
C HIS A 186 7.87 -4.37 7.68
N THR A 187 7.25 -4.07 8.82
CA THR A 187 6.70 -5.11 9.72
C THR A 187 5.36 -5.69 9.24
N SER A 188 4.53 -4.89 8.56
CA SER A 188 3.16 -5.31 8.18
C SER A 188 2.70 -4.96 6.77
N TYR A 189 3.38 -4.05 6.06
CA TYR A 189 3.05 -3.72 4.68
C TYR A 189 3.84 -4.60 3.70
N SER A 190 3.15 -5.12 2.69
CA SER A 190 3.72 -5.98 1.62
C SER A 190 3.31 -5.55 0.21
N GLY A 191 2.74 -4.35 0.06
CA GLY A 191 2.35 -3.77 -1.22
C GLY A 191 3.51 -3.11 -1.97
N SER A 192 3.18 -2.39 -3.05
CA SER A 192 4.20 -1.73 -3.88
C SER A 192 4.70 -0.44 -3.24
N LYS A 193 6.02 -0.37 -3.02
CA LYS A 193 6.73 0.85 -2.59
C LYS A 193 6.77 1.94 -3.68
N ASP A 194 6.31 1.67 -4.90
CA ASP A 194 6.13 2.64 -5.99
C ASP A 194 4.82 2.35 -6.75
N ILE A 195 3.86 3.27 -6.66
CA ILE A 195 2.50 3.16 -7.23
C ILE A 195 2.32 4.28 -8.27
N LYS A 196 2.57 3.97 -9.54
CA LYS A 196 2.17 4.85 -10.66
C LYS A 196 0.66 4.74 -10.87
N THR A 197 -0.06 5.86 -10.96
CA THR A 197 -1.52 5.83 -11.19
C THR A 197 -1.89 5.73 -12.67
N GLY A 198 -2.96 5.01 -12.98
CA GLY A 198 -3.50 4.89 -14.34
C GLY A 198 -4.32 6.11 -14.82
N ALA A 199 -4.80 6.04 -16.07
CA ALA A 199 -5.49 7.13 -16.75
C ALA A 199 -6.84 7.60 -16.13
N GLY A 200 -7.37 6.90 -15.12
CA GLY A 200 -8.56 7.32 -14.37
C GLY A 200 -8.29 8.40 -13.31
N PHE A 201 -7.03 8.64 -12.95
CA PHE A 201 -6.62 9.66 -11.97
C PHE A 201 -6.31 10.98 -12.67
N THR A 202 -6.72 12.11 -12.10
CA THR A 202 -6.58 13.44 -12.72
C THR A 202 -5.56 14.33 -11.99
N ALA A 203 -5.55 14.30 -10.67
CA ALA A 203 -4.64 15.04 -9.79
C ALA A 203 -3.42 14.21 -9.38
N LEU A 204 -3.62 12.96 -8.98
CA LEU A 204 -2.55 12.06 -8.53
C LEU A 204 -1.82 11.44 -9.74
N ARG A 205 -0.50 11.26 -9.63
CA ARG A 205 0.35 10.64 -10.66
C ARG A 205 1.21 9.52 -10.12
N GLU A 206 1.66 9.65 -8.88
CA GLU A 206 2.51 8.66 -8.21
C GLU A 206 2.34 8.72 -6.68
N VAL A 207 2.41 7.56 -6.01
CA VAL A 207 2.70 7.46 -4.57
C VAL A 207 3.91 6.56 -4.43
N ARG A 208 4.98 7.02 -3.77
CA ARG A 208 6.22 6.26 -3.62
C ARG A 208 6.77 6.39 -2.20
N GLU A 209 7.20 5.27 -1.64
CA GLU A 209 7.98 5.26 -0.40
C GLU A 209 9.39 5.81 -0.68
N LEU A 210 9.79 6.80 0.11
CA LEU A 210 11.09 7.47 0.02
C LEU A 210 12.06 7.01 1.12
N GLY A 211 11.55 6.37 2.17
CA GLY A 211 12.34 5.85 3.27
C GLY A 211 11.48 5.22 4.36
N ASP A 212 12.06 4.23 5.04
CA ASP A 212 11.54 3.55 6.23
C ASP A 212 12.76 3.26 7.11
N PHE A 213 13.06 4.19 8.03
CA PHE A 213 14.33 4.22 8.76
C PHE A 213 14.22 4.98 10.08
N GLU A 214 14.86 4.49 11.15
CA GLU A 214 14.89 5.12 12.49
C GLU A 214 13.52 5.57 13.05
N GLY A 215 12.45 4.84 12.72
CA GLY A 215 11.07 5.15 13.16
C GLY A 215 10.36 6.21 12.31
N TYR A 216 10.96 6.62 11.19
CA TYR A 216 10.35 7.49 10.20
C TYR A 216 9.96 6.71 8.94
N VAL A 217 8.68 6.75 8.59
CA VAL A 217 8.19 6.35 7.25
C VAL A 217 7.90 7.60 6.45
N THR A 218 8.44 7.66 5.24
CA THR A 218 8.27 8.80 4.34
C THR A 218 7.67 8.36 3.01
N PHE A 219 6.60 9.04 2.57
CA PHE A 219 6.06 8.93 1.22
C PHE A 219 6.18 10.24 0.44
N GLY A 220 6.47 10.14 -0.85
CA GLY A 220 6.31 11.21 -1.82
C GLY A 220 5.06 10.96 -2.64
N LEU A 221 4.21 11.97 -2.78
CA LEU A 221 3.07 11.97 -3.69
C LEU A 221 3.41 12.89 -4.85
N GLY A 222 3.43 12.36 -6.07
CA GLY A 222 3.62 13.12 -7.30
C GLY A 222 2.28 13.57 -7.87
N LEU A 223 2.10 14.88 -8.07
CA LEU A 223 0.82 15.50 -8.40
C LEU A 223 0.87 16.26 -9.74
N SER A 224 -0.25 16.29 -10.47
CA SER A 224 -0.32 16.81 -11.84
C SER A 224 -0.45 18.34 -11.96
N GLY A 225 -0.93 19.00 -10.91
CA GLY A 225 -1.48 20.36 -10.98
C GLY A 225 -1.35 21.16 -9.68
N THR A 226 -2.47 21.59 -9.10
CA THR A 226 -2.54 22.64 -8.05
C THR A 226 -1.90 22.28 -6.71
N GLY A 227 -1.77 20.99 -6.40
CA GLY A 227 -1.28 20.52 -5.09
C GLY A 227 -2.23 20.84 -3.92
N CYS A 228 -3.48 21.23 -4.19
CA CYS A 228 -4.49 21.44 -3.18
C CYS A 228 -4.96 20.10 -2.61
N TYR A 229 -4.93 19.95 -1.28
CA TYR A 229 -5.31 18.70 -0.61
C TYR A 229 -6.16 18.95 0.63
N HIS A 230 -6.96 17.96 0.98
CA HIS A 230 -7.58 17.79 2.29
C HIS A 230 -6.99 16.54 2.94
N ALA A 231 -6.82 16.52 4.26
CA ALA A 231 -6.34 15.35 4.97
C ALA A 231 -7.11 15.13 6.27
N SER A 232 -7.29 13.86 6.64
CA SER A 232 -7.95 13.48 7.90
C SER A 232 -7.43 12.13 8.41
N ILE A 233 -7.57 11.91 9.72
CA ILE A 233 -7.43 10.57 10.32
C ILE A 233 -8.83 9.99 10.50
N LEU A 234 -9.05 8.78 9.98
CA LEU A 234 -10.24 7.98 10.26
C LEU A 234 -9.87 6.79 11.14
N THR A 235 -10.84 6.29 11.91
CA THR A 235 -10.67 5.13 12.80
C THR A 235 -11.53 3.94 12.33
N ASN A 236 -11.20 2.74 12.82
CA ASN A 236 -11.88 1.47 12.52
C ASN A 236 -11.93 1.12 11.00
N PRO A 237 -10.80 0.78 10.34
CA PRO A 237 -9.42 0.76 10.86
C PRO A 237 -8.80 2.17 10.90
N THR A 238 -7.70 2.32 11.64
CA THR A 238 -6.97 3.60 11.71
C THR A 238 -6.27 3.86 10.39
N ARG A 239 -6.49 5.04 9.80
CA ARG A 239 -5.92 5.41 8.50
C ARG A 239 -5.77 6.91 8.34
N LEU A 240 -4.65 7.32 7.74
CA LEU A 240 -4.52 8.65 7.13
C LEU A 240 -5.20 8.60 5.76
N VAL A 241 -6.11 9.54 5.53
CA VAL A 241 -6.74 9.78 4.23
C VAL A 241 -6.28 11.13 3.72
N ILE A 242 -5.84 11.17 2.46
CA ILE A 242 -5.38 12.38 1.77
C ILE A 242 -6.17 12.47 0.47
N ASP A 243 -7.00 13.51 0.35
CA ASP A 243 -7.78 13.80 -0.84
C ASP A 243 -7.10 14.94 -1.60
N ILE A 244 -6.66 14.70 -2.82
CA ILE A 244 -6.02 15.69 -3.68
C ILE A 244 -7.07 16.18 -4.68
N GLN A 245 -7.33 17.47 -4.69
CA GLN A 245 -8.37 18.07 -5.52
C GLN A 245 -8.04 17.90 -7.02
N THR A 246 -9.01 17.41 -7.80
CA THR A 246 -8.95 17.47 -9.27
C THR A 246 -9.49 18.82 -9.72
N SER A 247 -8.67 19.54 -10.50
CA SER A 247 -8.90 20.85 -11.16
C SER A 247 -10.34 21.39 -11.15
#